data_AF-A0A7C1HPG5-F1
#
_entry.id   AF-A0A7C1HPG5-F1
#
_cell.length_a   1.000
_cell.length_b   1.000
_cell.length_c   1.000
_cell.angle_alpha   90.00
_cell.angle_beta   90.00
_cell.angle_gamma   90.00
#
_symmetry.space_group_name_H-M   'P 1'
#
loop_
_entity.id
_entity.type
_entity.pdbx_description
1 polymer ?
#
loop_
_entity_poly.entity_id
_entity_poly.type
_entity_poly.pdbx_seq_one_letter_code
_entity_poly.pdbx_strand_id
1 'polypeptide(L)'
;MQVLVKTFASLRDVAERETMVRIGEGAAVGDLMEVLFRRYPGLEEALFDTPGELKRFVNILVNGRNIHFIRGMDTVLQDGDRVVLFPPAGGVMGERTEIHPHRTRRWPGVDGAEESLPPVKTGAGAGLRGIVPIFAFSPR
;
A
#
# COMPACT_ATOMS: atom_id res chain seq x y z
N MET A 1 15.25 23.78 -2.37
CA MET A 1 13.82 23.72 -2.75
C MET A 1 13.01 22.98 -1.70
N GLN A 2 11.68 23.09 -1.75
CA GLN A 2 10.72 22.46 -0.85
C GLN A 2 9.76 21.57 -1.64
N VAL A 3 9.58 20.34 -1.17
CA VAL A 3 8.69 19.35 -1.78
C VAL A 3 7.70 18.86 -0.73
N LEU A 4 6.43 18.76 -1.13
CA LEU A 4 5.37 18.27 -0.28
C LEU A 4 5.27 16.76 -0.39
N VAL A 5 5.50 16.05 0.71
CA VAL A 5 5.41 14.59 0.77
C VAL A 5 4.13 14.18 1.47
N LYS A 6 3.36 13.26 0.89
CA LYS A 6 2.16 12.67 1.50
C LYS A 6 2.28 11.16 1.62
N THR A 7 1.80 10.62 2.73
CA THR A 7 1.81 9.19 3.02
C THR A 7 0.40 8.64 3.21
N PHE A 8 0.21 7.39 2.81
CA PHE A 8 -1.07 6.70 2.83
C PHE A 8 -0.97 5.32 3.47
N ALA A 9 -2.12 4.80 3.92
CA ALA A 9 -2.27 3.49 4.53
C ALA A 9 -1.22 3.23 5.63
N SER A 10 -0.57 2.07 5.64
CA SER A 10 0.39 1.65 6.69
C SER A 10 1.65 2.52 6.77
N LEU A 11 1.96 3.33 5.76
CA LEU A 11 3.08 4.27 5.86
C LEU A 11 2.81 5.37 6.88
N ARG A 12 1.55 5.60 7.26
CA ARG A 12 1.17 6.59 8.30
C ARG A 12 1.58 6.16 9.70
N ASP A 13 1.89 4.87 9.90
CA ASP A 13 2.32 4.34 11.18
C ASP A 13 3.80 4.66 11.45
N VAL A 14 4.58 4.91 10.39
CA VAL A 14 6.03 5.16 10.45
C VAL A 14 6.42 6.57 9.99
N ALA A 15 5.52 7.30 9.31
CA ALA A 15 5.77 8.64 8.81
C ALA A 15 4.54 9.55 8.93
N GLU A 16 4.77 10.86 9.02
CA GLU A 16 3.71 11.87 9.04
C GLU A 16 2.82 11.77 7.79
N ARG A 17 1.52 12.08 7.95
CA ARG A 17 0.54 12.05 6.85
C ARG A 17 0.92 12.99 5.70
N GLU A 18 1.47 14.14 6.05
CA GLU A 18 1.85 15.21 5.14
C GLU A 18 2.98 16.00 5.77
N THR A 19 4.06 16.21 5.03
CA THR A 19 5.24 16.89 5.55
C THR A 19 5.95 17.65 4.44
N MET A 20 6.47 18.83 4.76
CA MET A 20 7.31 19.60 3.84
C MET A 20 8.76 19.22 4.04
N VAL A 21 9.45 18.85 2.95
CA VAL A 21 10.85 18.43 2.99
C VAL A 21 11.71 19.39 2.19
N ARG A 22 12.79 19.86 2.79
CA ARG A 22 13.80 20.67 2.11
C ARG A 22 14.85 19.75 1.50
N ILE A 23 15.09 19.91 0.21
CA ILE A 23 16.13 19.19 -0.56
C ILE A 23 16.92 20.17 -1.45
N GLY A 24 18.08 19.72 -1.92
CA GLY A 24 18.93 20.50 -2.84
C GLY A 24 18.21 20.80 -4.17
N GLU A 25 18.62 21.85 -4.88
CA GLU A 25 18.11 22.12 -6.22
C GLU A 25 18.52 21.01 -7.20
N GLY A 26 17.61 20.61 -8.09
CA GLY A 26 17.87 19.55 -9.07
C GLY A 26 17.95 18.14 -8.47
N ALA A 27 17.67 17.97 -7.17
CA ALA A 27 17.64 16.68 -6.52
C ALA A 27 16.55 15.76 -7.11
N ALA A 28 16.82 14.46 -7.11
CA ALA A 28 15.93 13.43 -7.61
C ALA A 28 15.09 12.79 -6.50
N VAL A 29 14.16 11.92 -6.88
CA VAL A 29 13.35 11.12 -5.94
C VAL A 29 14.23 10.30 -5.00
N GLY A 30 15.34 9.74 -5.49
CA GLY A 30 16.30 9.01 -4.65
C GLY A 30 16.84 9.86 -3.48
N ASP A 31 17.29 11.08 -3.77
CA ASP A 31 17.79 12.01 -2.75
C ASP A 31 16.72 12.37 -1.72
N LEU A 32 15.47 12.56 -2.17
CA LEU A 32 14.34 12.78 -1.28
C LEU A 32 14.12 11.57 -0.36
N MET A 33 14.22 10.34 -0.88
CA MET A 33 14.07 9.12 -0.09
C MET A 33 15.14 9.03 1.00
N GLU A 34 16.40 9.33 0.69
CA GLU A 34 17.47 9.35 1.69
C GLU A 34 17.19 10.32 2.85
N VAL A 35 16.69 11.52 2.53
CA VAL A 35 16.30 12.50 3.55
C VAL A 35 15.14 11.97 4.40
N LEU A 36 14.17 11.31 3.78
CA LEU A 36 13.04 10.74 4.48
C LEU A 36 13.43 9.55 5.38
N PHE A 37 14.35 8.67 4.95
CA PHE A 37 14.79 7.54 5.77
C PHE A 37 15.55 7.98 7.02
N ARG A 38 16.35 9.04 6.92
CA ARG A 38 17.01 9.65 8.08
C ARG A 38 16.01 10.27 9.05
N ARG A 39 14.89 10.80 8.54
CA ARG A 39 13.86 11.45 9.36
C ARG A 39 12.88 10.45 9.98
N TYR A 40 12.58 9.35 9.29
CA TYR A 40 11.57 8.37 9.69
C TYR A 40 12.17 6.96 9.72
N PRO A 41 12.77 6.56 10.86
CA PRO A 41 13.26 5.20 11.06
C PRO A 41 12.11 4.19 10.86
N GLY A 42 12.28 3.24 9.93
CA GLY A 42 11.26 2.25 9.56
C GLY A 42 10.55 2.52 8.22
N LEU A 43 10.68 3.73 7.65
CA LEU A 43 10.13 4.01 6.31
C LEU A 43 10.88 3.22 5.22
N GLU A 44 12.19 3.06 5.36
CA GLU A 44 13.00 2.28 4.43
C GLU A 44 12.54 0.82 4.40
N GLU A 45 12.41 0.18 5.56
CA GLU A 45 11.92 -1.20 5.69
C GLU A 45 10.48 -1.39 5.18
N ALA A 46 9.66 -0.33 5.24
CA ALA A 46 8.31 -0.36 4.70
C ALA A 46 8.27 -0.32 3.15
N LEU A 47 9.28 0.30 2.52
CA LEU A 47 9.34 0.55 1.09
C LEU A 47 10.33 -0.33 0.33
N PHE A 48 11.34 -0.89 0.99
CA PHE A 48 12.44 -1.66 0.38
C PHE A 48 12.54 -3.07 0.96
N ASP A 49 12.82 -4.06 0.11
CA ASP A 49 13.12 -5.43 0.56
C ASP A 49 14.60 -5.55 0.96
N THR A 50 15.47 -4.89 0.21
CA THR A 50 16.90 -4.72 0.51
C THR A 50 17.34 -3.29 0.17
N PRO A 51 18.46 -2.78 0.71
CA PRO A 51 18.93 -1.44 0.41
C PRO A 51 19.03 -1.22 -1.11
N GLY A 52 18.25 -0.26 -1.63
CA GLY A 52 18.21 0.06 -3.07
C GLY A 52 17.22 -0.74 -3.91
N GLU A 53 16.61 -1.81 -3.39
CA GLU A 53 15.56 -2.57 -4.08
C GLU A 53 14.16 -2.28 -3.50
N LEU A 54 13.37 -1.47 -4.23
CA LEU A 54 11.98 -1.18 -3.87
C LEU A 54 11.15 -2.47 -3.82
N LYS A 55 10.33 -2.61 -2.78
CA LYS A 55 9.37 -3.71 -2.69
C LYS A 55 8.45 -3.71 -3.91
N ARG A 56 8.10 -4.92 -4.35
CA ARG A 56 7.10 -5.09 -5.40
C ARG A 56 5.82 -4.34 -5.02
N PHE A 57 5.25 -3.63 -6.00
CA PHE A 57 3.99 -2.88 -5.86
C PHE A 57 4.04 -1.63 -4.97
N VAL A 58 5.22 -1.17 -4.54
CA VAL A 58 5.35 0.19 -4.00
C VAL A 58 5.10 1.19 -5.11
N ASN A 59 4.24 2.17 -4.84
CA ASN A 59 3.96 3.24 -5.78
C ASN A 59 4.42 4.57 -5.19
N ILE A 60 5.33 5.22 -5.91
CA ILE A 60 5.76 6.59 -5.63
C ILE A 60 5.26 7.45 -6.79
N LEU A 61 4.47 8.48 -6.49
CA LEU A 61 3.91 9.36 -7.50
C LEU A 61 4.50 10.76 -7.35
N VAL A 62 5.01 11.31 -8.43
CA VAL A 62 5.41 12.72 -8.54
C VAL A 62 4.33 13.44 -9.34
N ASN A 63 3.64 14.40 -8.71
CA ASN A 63 2.52 15.15 -9.30
C ASN A 63 1.47 14.26 -9.98
N GLY A 64 1.17 13.11 -9.36
CA GLY A 64 0.20 12.13 -9.84
C GLY A 64 0.73 11.12 -10.88
N ARG A 65 2.00 11.24 -11.30
CA ARG A 65 2.63 10.29 -12.23
C ARG A 65 3.50 9.31 -11.46
N ASN A 66 3.25 8.02 -11.62
CA ASN A 66 4.04 6.99 -10.95
C ASN A 66 5.46 6.91 -11.53
N ILE A 67 6.48 6.88 -10.67
CA ILE A 67 7.90 6.87 -11.06
C ILE A 67 8.28 5.68 -11.95
N HIS A 68 7.56 4.55 -11.83
CA HIS A 68 7.75 3.36 -12.66
C HIS A 68 7.50 3.60 -14.15
N PHE A 69 6.77 4.66 -14.52
CA PHE A 69 6.47 5.03 -15.90
C PHE A 69 7.23 6.28 -16.37
N ILE A 70 8.17 6.78 -15.57
CA ILE A 70 9.02 7.92 -15.91
C ILE A 70 10.49 7.56 -15.65
N ARG A 71 11.25 8.36 -14.90
CA ARG A 71 12.68 8.16 -14.67
C ARG A 71 12.99 7.38 -13.39
N GLY A 72 12.00 6.71 -12.79
CA GLY A 72 12.21 5.98 -11.54
C GLY A 72 12.75 6.89 -10.42
N MET A 73 13.75 6.40 -9.69
CA MET A 73 14.44 7.15 -8.64
C MET A 73 15.21 8.37 -9.16
N ASP A 74 15.57 8.39 -10.44
CA ASP A 74 16.26 9.49 -11.12
C ASP A 74 15.29 10.59 -11.60
N THR A 75 14.02 10.54 -11.18
CA THR A 75 13.06 11.60 -11.47
C THR A 75 13.47 12.86 -10.72
N VAL A 76 13.95 13.86 -11.47
CA VAL A 76 14.30 15.19 -10.94
C VAL A 76 13.05 15.89 -10.42
N LEU A 77 13.14 16.42 -9.20
CA LEU A 77 12.08 17.17 -8.53
C LEU A 77 12.29 18.68 -8.69
N GLN A 78 11.19 19.41 -8.57
CA GLN A 78 11.16 20.87 -8.60
C GLN A 78 10.59 21.43 -7.28
N ASP A 79 10.80 22.72 -7.06
CA ASP A 79 10.20 23.42 -5.93
C ASP A 79 8.67 23.38 -6.03
N GLY A 80 8.01 23.02 -4.92
CA GLY A 80 6.56 22.89 -4.84
C GLY A 80 6.00 21.55 -5.34
N ASP A 81 6.86 20.62 -5.81
CA ASP A 81 6.39 19.31 -6.26
C ASP A 81 5.68 18.53 -5.15
N ARG A 82 4.75 17.66 -5.57
CA ARG A 82 4.02 16.76 -4.68
C ARG A 82 4.46 15.33 -4.91
N VAL A 83 5.02 14.72 -3.87
CA VAL A 83 5.42 13.32 -3.86
C VAL A 83 4.48 12.53 -2.96
N VAL A 84 3.86 11.48 -3.49
CA VAL A 84 2.94 10.62 -2.76
C VAL A 84 3.51 9.22 -2.65
N LEU A 85 3.57 8.71 -1.42
CA LEU A 85 4.06 7.38 -1.10
C LEU A 85 2.88 6.47 -0.75
N PHE A 86 2.76 5.36 -1.48
CA PHE A 86 1.86 4.26 -1.16
C PHE A 86 2.68 3.02 -0.77
N PRO A 87 2.25 2.29 0.27
CA PRO A 87 2.88 1.02 0.61
C PRO A 87 2.67 0.01 -0.54
N PRO A 88 3.37 -1.14 -0.51
CA PRO A 88 3.13 -2.23 -1.45
C PRO A 88 1.64 -2.50 -1.64
N ALA A 89 1.12 -2.33 -2.87
CA ALA A 89 -0.25 -2.65 -3.22
C ALA A 89 -0.42 -4.18 -3.33
N GLY A 90 -0.44 -4.85 -2.18
CA GLY A 90 -0.63 -6.29 -2.07
C GLY A 90 -1.26 -6.61 -0.72
N GLY A 91 -2.59 -6.69 -0.69
CA GLY A 91 -3.38 -7.27 0.40
C GLY A 91 -3.24 -6.57 1.75
N VAL A 92 -4.25 -5.79 2.12
CA VAL A 92 -4.53 -5.58 3.54
C VAL A 92 -4.74 -6.95 4.20
N MET A 93 -3.74 -7.42 4.93
CA MET A 93 -3.99 -8.18 6.16
C MET A 93 -3.40 -7.33 7.28
N GLY A 94 -4.05 -6.19 7.53
CA GLY A 94 -3.92 -5.54 8.81
C GLY A 94 -4.38 -6.55 9.85
N GLU A 95 -3.47 -6.90 10.74
CA GLU A 95 -3.75 -7.38 12.09
C GLU A 95 -4.52 -8.71 12.14
N ARG A 96 -3.91 -9.74 12.73
CA ARG A 96 -4.69 -10.83 13.31
C ARG A 96 -5.60 -10.22 14.37
N THR A 97 -6.80 -9.80 13.99
CA THR A 97 -7.91 -9.92 14.91
C THR A 97 -8.05 -11.42 15.09
N GLU A 98 -7.64 -11.91 16.25
CA GLU A 98 -7.93 -13.25 16.70
C GLU A 98 -9.43 -13.47 16.48
N ILE A 99 -9.77 -14.16 15.38
CA ILE A 99 -11.10 -14.67 15.14
C ILE A 99 -11.30 -15.71 16.23
N HIS A 100 -11.83 -15.28 17.37
CA HIS A 100 -12.48 -16.19 18.31
C HIS A 100 -13.64 -16.81 17.53
N PRO A 101 -13.59 -18.12 17.19
CA PRO A 101 -14.82 -18.80 16.87
C PRO A 101 -15.70 -18.74 18.14
N HIS A 102 -17.01 -18.91 18.03
CA HIS A 102 -17.97 -18.84 19.15
C HIS A 102 -18.30 -17.42 19.67
N ARG A 103 -18.81 -16.54 18.80
CA ARG A 103 -19.80 -15.55 19.23
C ARG A 103 -21.12 -15.79 18.51
N THR A 104 -21.96 -16.61 19.10
CA THR A 104 -23.37 -16.73 18.70
C THR A 104 -24.03 -15.37 18.92
N ARG A 105 -24.31 -14.65 17.83
CA ARG A 105 -25.27 -13.54 17.89
C ARG A 105 -26.66 -14.14 18.03
N ARG A 106 -27.23 -14.07 19.23
CA ARG A 106 -28.68 -14.25 19.43
C ARG A 106 -29.38 -12.99 18.89
N TRP A 107 -30.11 -13.12 17.79
CA TRP A 107 -31.00 -12.07 17.30
C TRP A 107 -32.25 -12.03 18.20
N PRO A 108 -32.69 -10.85 18.70
CA PRO A 108 -33.96 -10.77 19.41
C PRO A 108 -35.10 -10.99 18.41
N GLY A 109 -35.88 -12.06 18.60
CA GLY A 109 -37.14 -12.28 17.88
C GLY A 109 -37.18 -13.37 16.81
N VAL A 110 -36.17 -14.25 16.73
CA VAL A 110 -36.25 -15.46 15.89
C VAL A 110 -36.00 -16.71 16.74
N ASP A 111 -37.07 -17.42 17.06
CA ASP A 111 -36.98 -18.74 17.67
C ASP A 111 -36.71 -19.79 16.57
N GLY A 112 -35.60 -20.52 16.68
CA GLY A 112 -35.50 -21.88 16.13
C GLY A 112 -34.97 -22.09 14.70
N ALA A 113 -34.00 -21.31 14.21
CA ALA A 113 -33.26 -21.67 12.99
C ALA A 113 -31.74 -21.71 13.25
N GLU A 114 -31.22 -22.91 13.53
CA GLU A 114 -29.78 -23.19 13.50
C GLU A 114 -29.38 -23.56 12.07
N GLU A 115 -28.78 -22.62 11.35
CA GLU A 115 -28.15 -22.90 10.06
C GLU A 115 -26.65 -23.08 10.26
N SER A 116 -26.20 -24.33 10.25
CA SER A 116 -24.77 -24.66 10.23
C SER A 116 -24.23 -24.51 8.81
N LEU A 117 -23.45 -23.47 8.55
CA LEU A 117 -22.69 -23.38 7.31
C LEU A 117 -21.61 -24.48 7.29
N PRO A 118 -21.38 -25.17 6.15
CA PRO A 118 -20.33 -26.18 6.08
C PRO A 118 -18.94 -25.52 6.20
N PRO A 119 -17.96 -26.20 6.81
CA PRO A 119 -16.61 -25.66 6.95
C PRO A 119 -15.94 -25.49 5.59
N VAL A 120 -15.44 -24.28 5.32
CA VAL A 120 -14.56 -24.01 4.17
C VAL A 120 -13.23 -24.72 4.42
N LYS A 121 -12.86 -25.65 3.53
CA LYS A 121 -11.56 -26.33 3.56
C LYS A 121 -10.45 -25.37 3.13
N THR A 122 -9.55 -25.02 4.05
CA THR A 122 -8.23 -24.44 3.72
C THR A 122 -7.34 -25.56 3.19
N GLY A 123 -7.34 -25.77 1.88
CA GLY A 123 -6.45 -26.70 1.19
C GLY A 123 -5.16 -25.98 0.75
N ALA A 124 -4.05 -26.34 1.37
CA ALA A 124 -2.72 -26.09 0.82
C ALA A 124 -2.51 -26.90 -0.46
N GLY A 125 -2.08 -26.24 -1.53
CA GLY A 125 -1.45 -26.84 -2.71
C GLY A 125 -2.39 -27.38 -3.79
N ALA A 126 -2.42 -26.72 -4.94
CA ALA A 126 -2.31 -27.33 -6.28
C ALA A 126 -2.37 -26.24 -7.35
N GLY A 127 -1.64 -26.45 -8.44
CA GLY A 127 -1.45 -25.48 -9.51
C GLY A 127 -2.67 -25.21 -10.39
N LEU A 128 -2.50 -24.16 -11.18
CA LEU A 128 -2.99 -23.96 -12.55
C LEU A 128 -4.40 -24.49 -12.87
N ARG A 129 -5.35 -23.56 -13.03
CA ARG A 129 -6.17 -23.43 -14.25
C ARG A 129 -6.95 -22.11 -14.20
N GLY A 130 -6.79 -21.34 -15.26
CA GLY A 130 -7.31 -19.98 -15.37
C GLY A 130 -8.83 -19.91 -15.47
N ILE A 131 -9.35 -18.76 -15.07
CA ILE A 131 -10.58 -18.17 -15.59
C ILE A 131 -10.32 -16.66 -15.67
N VAL A 132 -10.30 -16.13 -16.88
CA VAL A 132 -10.30 -14.70 -17.19
C VAL A 132 -11.75 -14.23 -17.16
N PRO A 133 -12.14 -13.20 -16.37
CA PRO A 133 -13.36 -12.47 -16.66
C PRO A 133 -13.03 -11.32 -17.62
N ILE A 134 -13.48 -11.49 -18.85
CA ILE A 134 -13.62 -10.46 -19.89
C ILE A 134 -14.60 -9.41 -19.36
N PHE A 135 -14.16 -8.18 -19.16
CA PHE A 135 -15.08 -7.05 -18.95
C PHE A 135 -15.63 -6.62 -20.31
N ALA A 136 -16.84 -7.05 -20.63
CA ALA A 136 -17.65 -6.43 -21.68
C ALA A 136 -18.30 -5.17 -21.12
N PHE A 137 -17.74 -4.01 -21.47
CA PHE A 137 -18.39 -2.71 -21.31
C PHE A 137 -19.21 -2.46 -22.59
N SER A 138 -20.52 -2.31 -22.46
CA SER A 138 -21.35 -1.76 -23.54
C SER A 138 -22.02 -0.49 -23.03
N PRO A 139 -21.78 0.67 -23.65
CA PRO A 139 -22.50 1.90 -23.33
C PRO A 139 -23.76 2.03 -24.17
N ARG A 140 -24.88 2.36 -23.52
CA ARG A 140 -25.69 3.56 -23.78
C ARG A 140 -26.80 3.69 -22.74
#